data_AF-A0A453HM54-F1
#
_entry.id   AF-A0A453HM54-F1
#
_cell.length_a   1.000
_cell.length_b   1.000
_cell.length_c   1.000
_cell.angle_alpha   90.00
_cell.angle_beta   90.00
_cell.angle_gamma   90.00
#
_symmetry.space_group_name_H-M   'P 1'
#
loop_
_entity.id
_entity.type
_entity.pdbx_description
1 polymer ?
#
loop_
_entity_poly.entity_id
_entity_poly.type
_entity_poly.pdbx_seq_one_letter_code
_entity_poly.pdbx_strand_id
1 'polypeptide(L)'
;KGKGYEGVVTRWGVTRLPRKTHRGLRKVACIGAWHPARVSYTVARAGQKETHDASTEFDRTEKDITPMGGFPHYGVVKADYLMIKGCCVGPKKRVVTLRQ
;
A
#
# COMPACT_ATOMS: atom_id res chain seq x y z
N LYS A 1 4.92 2.55 -0.06
CA LYS A 1 5.76 2.37 -1.29
C LYS A 1 4.88 2.49 -2.52
N GLY A 2 5.11 3.48 -3.39
CA GLY A 2 4.28 3.68 -4.58
C GLY A 2 4.18 2.41 -5.44
N LYS A 3 2.96 2.07 -5.85
CA LYS A 3 2.68 0.91 -6.71
C LYS A 3 2.32 1.30 -8.15
N GLY A 4 2.24 2.59 -8.47
CA GLY A 4 1.91 3.07 -9.81
C GLY A 4 0.43 2.89 -10.13
N TYR A 5 0.14 2.75 -11.43
CA TYR A 5 -1.22 2.54 -11.93
C TYR A 5 -1.66 1.10 -11.70
N GLU A 6 -2.70 0.93 -10.90
CA GLU A 6 -3.22 -0.38 -10.48
C GLU A 6 -4.65 -0.59 -10.96
N GLY A 7 -5.00 -1.85 -11.22
CA GLY A 7 -6.35 -2.26 -11.58
C GLY A 7 -7.33 -2.15 -10.41
N VAL A 8 -8.63 -2.23 -10.71
CA VAL A 8 -9.70 -2.08 -9.70
C VAL A 8 -9.57 -3.09 -8.56
N VAL A 9 -9.22 -4.35 -8.86
CA VAL A 9 -9.11 -5.43 -7.87
C VAL A 9 -8.01 -5.13 -6.85
N THR A 10 -6.81 -4.73 -7.29
CA THR A 10 -5.68 -4.45 -6.41
C THR A 10 -5.78 -3.10 -5.72
N ARG A 11 -6.45 -2.13 -6.35
CA ARG A 11 -6.65 -0.77 -5.81
C ARG A 11 -7.79 -0.71 -4.78
N TRP A 12 -8.92 -1.36 -5.04
CA TRP A 12 -10.14 -1.25 -4.25
C TRP A 12 -10.60 -2.57 -3.60
N GLY A 13 -9.93 -3.70 -3.86
CA GLY A 13 -10.28 -4.99 -3.25
C GLY A 13 -11.52 -5.68 -3.82
N VAL A 14 -11.99 -5.29 -5.02
CA VAL A 14 -13.21 -5.85 -5.63
C VAL A 14 -13.01 -7.32 -6.04
N THR A 15 -14.04 -8.15 -5.82
CA THR A 15 -14.06 -9.57 -6.22
C THR A 15 -13.85 -9.75 -7.73
N ARG A 16 -13.06 -10.76 -8.12
CA ARG A 16 -12.82 -11.11 -9.53
C ARG A 16 -14.08 -11.70 -10.16
N LEU A 17 -14.30 -11.41 -11.44
CA LEU A 17 -15.42 -11.99 -12.20
C LEU A 17 -15.21 -13.48 -12.51
N PRO A 18 -16.29 -14.23 -12.79
CA PRO A 18 -16.22 -15.66 -13.09
C PRO A 18 -15.30 -15.98 -14.27
N ARG A 19 -14.62 -17.13 -14.22
CA ARG A 19 -13.59 -17.54 -15.20
C ARG A 19 -14.02 -17.42 -16.67
N LYS A 20 -15.30 -17.67 -16.98
CA LYS A 20 -15.84 -17.62 -18.35
C LYS A 20 -16.29 -16.21 -18.79
N THR A 21 -15.91 -15.16 -18.08
CA THR A 21 -16.26 -13.79 -18.46
C THR A 21 -15.44 -13.35 -19.68
N HIS A 22 -16.13 -12.94 -20.73
CA HIS A 22 -15.49 -12.41 -21.93
C HIS A 22 -14.86 -11.03 -21.67
N ARG A 23 -13.70 -10.78 -22.28
CA ARG A 23 -12.90 -9.54 -22.15
C ARG A 23 -12.46 -9.23 -20.71
N GLY A 24 -11.98 -10.25 -20.01
CA GLY A 24 -11.21 -10.10 -18.77
C GLY A 24 -12.01 -10.19 -17.46
N LEU A 25 -11.30 -10.62 -16.40
CA LEU A 25 -11.88 -10.98 -15.10
C LEU A 25 -11.67 -9.91 -14.01
N ARG A 26 -10.72 -9.00 -14.19
CA ARG A 26 -10.26 -8.04 -13.16
C ARG A 26 -10.83 -6.65 -13.42
N LYS A 27 -12.16 -6.57 -13.57
CA LYS A 27 -12.92 -5.35 -13.88
C LYS A 27 -14.19 -5.30 -13.04
N VAL A 28 -14.77 -4.12 -12.87
CA VAL A 28 -16.16 -3.99 -12.39
C VAL A 28 -17.10 -4.35 -13.54
N ALA A 29 -18.16 -5.09 -13.25
CA ALA A 29 -19.15 -5.47 -14.26
C ALA A 29 -20.02 -4.28 -14.70
N CYS A 30 -20.73 -3.65 -13.76
CA CYS A 30 -21.58 -2.49 -14.01
C CYS A 30 -20.97 -1.23 -13.40
N ILE A 31 -21.01 -0.11 -14.14
CA ILE A 31 -20.36 1.15 -13.76
C ILE A 31 -21.33 2.27 -13.35
N GLY A 32 -22.63 1.99 -13.40
CA GLY A 32 -23.70 2.95 -13.12
C GLY A 32 -25.01 2.53 -13.77
N ALA A 33 -26.11 3.09 -13.28
CA ALA A 33 -27.42 2.99 -13.93
C ALA A 33 -27.48 3.89 -15.18
N TRP A 34 -28.56 3.76 -15.97
CA TRP A 34 -28.80 4.64 -17.13
C TRP A 34 -28.89 6.11 -16.71
N HIS A 35 -29.69 6.37 -15.67
CA HIS A 35 -29.88 7.70 -15.10
C HIS A 35 -29.35 7.70 -13.65
N PRO A 36 -28.48 8.65 -13.26
CA PRO A 36 -27.96 9.77 -14.05
C PRO A 36 -26.97 9.31 -15.13
N ALA A 37 -26.94 10.00 -16.27
CA ALA A 37 -26.06 9.70 -17.41
C ALA A 37 -24.59 10.11 -17.16
N ARG A 38 -24.05 9.74 -15.99
CA ARG A 38 -22.66 9.98 -15.56
C ARG A 38 -22.19 8.87 -14.64
N VAL A 39 -20.88 8.63 -14.62
CA VAL A 39 -20.26 7.69 -13.68
C VAL A 39 -20.05 8.40 -12.34
N SER A 40 -20.52 7.81 -11.23
CA SER A 40 -20.24 8.34 -9.89
C SER A 40 -18.76 8.18 -9.51
N TYR A 41 -18.21 9.16 -8.79
CA TYR A 41 -16.84 9.12 -8.27
C TYR A 41 -16.61 7.99 -7.26
N THR A 42 -17.68 7.51 -6.62
CA THR A 42 -17.65 6.38 -5.68
C THR A 42 -17.44 5.03 -6.37
N VAL A 43 -17.62 4.96 -7.70
CA VAL A 43 -17.41 3.71 -8.45
C VAL A 43 -15.93 3.40 -8.54
N ALA A 44 -15.56 2.19 -8.12
CA ALA A 44 -14.18 1.73 -8.13
C ALA A 44 -13.60 1.73 -9.57
N ARG A 45 -12.52 2.49 -9.78
CA ARG A 45 -11.81 2.59 -11.07
C ARG A 45 -10.31 2.32 -10.91
N ALA A 46 -9.70 1.85 -11.99
CA ALA A 46 -8.25 1.73 -12.07
C ALA A 46 -7.61 3.12 -11.96
N GLY A 47 -6.38 3.17 -11.48
CA GLY A 47 -5.69 4.44 -11.24
C GLY A 47 -4.51 4.29 -10.31
N GLN A 48 -3.89 5.41 -9.96
CA GLN A 48 -2.76 5.43 -9.06
C GLN A 48 -3.14 4.82 -7.70
N LYS A 49 -2.37 3.83 -7.25
CA LYS A 49 -2.46 3.31 -5.88
C LYS A 49 -1.44 4.03 -5.00
N GLU A 50 -1.93 5.02 -4.27
CA GLU A 50 -1.19 5.70 -3.22
C GLU A 50 -1.08 4.81 -1.98
N THR A 51 -0.05 5.02 -1.16
CA THR A 51 0.18 4.19 0.03
C THR A 51 -0.19 4.95 1.29
N HIS A 52 -1.37 4.64 1.83
CA HIS A 52 -1.89 5.22 3.07
C HIS A 52 -2.16 4.17 4.17
N ASP A 53 -1.72 2.92 3.98
CA ASP A 53 -1.96 1.85 4.94
C ASP A 53 -0.72 1.60 5.83
N ALA A 54 -0.92 1.65 7.16
CA ALA A 54 0.05 1.25 8.17
C ALA A 54 -0.67 0.63 9.39
N SER A 55 -0.28 -0.58 9.82
CA SER A 55 -0.76 -1.31 11.01
C SER A 55 0.34 -2.22 11.57
N THR A 56 0.44 -2.43 12.89
CA THR A 56 1.55 -3.24 13.45
C THR A 56 1.43 -3.81 14.87
N GLU A 57 2.19 -4.90 15.09
CA GLU A 57 2.44 -5.58 16.36
C GLU A 57 3.94 -6.00 16.50
N PHE A 58 4.35 -6.54 17.65
CA PHE A 58 5.58 -6.29 18.43
C PHE A 58 6.72 -7.34 18.35
N ASP A 59 7.93 -7.03 18.89
CA ASP A 59 8.79 -8.03 19.58
C ASP A 59 9.76 -7.43 20.64
N ARG A 60 10.19 -8.24 21.63
CA ARG A 60 10.77 -7.84 22.95
C ARG A 60 12.16 -8.46 23.19
N THR A 61 13.27 -7.87 22.69
CA THR A 61 14.64 -8.18 23.18
C THR A 61 15.63 -7.04 22.91
N GLU A 62 16.60 -6.82 23.81
CA GLU A 62 17.66 -5.82 23.68
C GLU A 62 18.86 -6.39 22.92
N LYS A 63 19.14 -5.81 21.74
CA LYS A 63 20.30 -6.05 20.89
C LYS A 63 20.66 -4.71 20.23
N ASP A 64 21.92 -4.56 19.80
CA ASP A 64 22.26 -3.46 18.89
C ASP A 64 21.37 -3.50 17.65
N ILE A 65 20.91 -2.33 17.22
CA ILE A 65 19.82 -2.21 16.25
C ILE A 65 20.18 -2.73 14.86
N THR A 66 21.45 -2.70 14.46
CA THR A 66 21.88 -3.12 13.12
C THR A 66 22.13 -4.61 13.06
N PRO A 67 21.41 -5.38 12.21
CA PRO A 67 21.68 -6.80 12.04
C PRO A 67 23.05 -7.03 11.38
N MET A 68 23.60 -8.24 11.52
CA MET A 68 24.82 -8.66 10.83
C MET A 68 24.67 -8.46 9.31
N GLY A 69 25.57 -7.71 8.69
CA GLY A 69 25.48 -7.31 7.28
C GLY A 69 24.67 -6.03 7.00
N GLY A 70 24.14 -5.38 8.04
CA GLY A 70 23.37 -4.14 7.96
C GLY A 70 21.93 -4.32 7.47
N PHE A 71 21.15 -3.24 7.48
CA PHE A 71 19.77 -3.27 7.00
C PHE A 71 19.71 -3.38 5.47
N PRO A 72 18.94 -4.33 4.89
CA PRO A 72 18.86 -4.50 3.44
C PRO A 72 18.44 -3.20 2.74
N HIS A 73 19.20 -2.78 1.73
CA HIS A 73 19.02 -1.53 0.98
C HIS A 73 19.14 -0.23 1.80
N TYR A 74 19.67 -0.28 3.02
CA TYR A 74 19.98 0.89 3.85
C TYR A 74 21.45 0.90 4.30
N GLY A 75 21.92 -0.17 4.94
CA GLY A 75 23.26 -0.29 5.51
C GLY A 75 23.27 -0.22 7.02
N VAL A 76 24.37 0.27 7.59
CA VAL A 76 24.60 0.37 9.04
C VAL A 76 24.13 1.75 9.53
N VAL A 77 23.35 1.77 10.62
CA VAL A 77 22.93 3.00 11.32
C VAL A 77 24.09 3.44 12.23
N LYS A 78 24.63 4.64 12.00
CA LYS A 78 25.80 5.18 12.74
C LYS A 78 25.49 6.37 13.65
N ALA A 79 24.30 6.94 13.52
CA ALA A 79 23.86 8.13 14.24
C ALA A 79 22.68 7.79 15.16
N ASP A 80 22.20 8.78 15.89
CA ASP A 80 21.01 8.67 16.73
C ASP A 80 19.82 8.11 15.95
N TYR A 81 19.09 7.22 16.60
CA TYR A 81 17.97 6.51 16.00
C TYR A 81 16.77 6.50 16.94
N LEU A 82 15.59 6.38 16.35
CA LEU A 82 14.35 6.23 17.08
C LEU A 82 13.68 4.92 16.65
N MET A 83 13.30 4.10 17.64
CA MET A 83 12.58 2.86 17.40
C MET A 83 11.08 3.13 17.51
N ILE A 84 10.37 3.04 16.39
CA ILE A 84 8.91 3.15 16.36
C ILE A 84 8.35 1.74 16.45
N LYS A 85 7.42 1.51 17.39
CA LYS A 85 6.67 0.26 17.42
C LYS A 85 5.88 0.16 16.12
N GLY A 86 6.37 -0.70 15.24
CA GLY A 86 5.61 -1.15 14.10
C GLY A 86 6.04 -0.65 12.72
N CYS A 87 5.07 -0.44 11.81
CA CYS A 87 5.35 -0.09 10.42
C CYS A 87 5.23 1.42 10.23
N CYS A 88 6.18 1.97 9.48
CA CYS A 88 6.19 3.37 9.11
C CYS A 88 5.79 3.52 7.65
N VAL A 89 5.13 4.63 7.31
CA VAL A 89 4.70 4.91 5.94
C VAL A 89 5.91 5.15 5.02
N GLY A 90 5.99 4.40 3.93
CA GLY A 90 7.01 4.60 2.89
C GLY A 90 8.08 3.51 2.81
N PRO A 91 8.92 3.52 1.77
CA PRO A 91 10.10 2.66 1.69
C PRO A 91 11.23 3.21 2.56
N LYS A 92 12.24 2.37 2.78
CA LYS A 92 13.54 2.75 3.37
C LYS A 92 14.13 3.96 2.64
N LYS A 93 14.89 4.81 3.35
CA LYS A 93 15.49 6.07 2.86
C LYS A 93 14.52 7.21 2.54
N ARG A 94 13.22 7.07 2.83
CA ARG A 94 12.27 8.17 2.72
C ARG A 94 12.23 8.97 4.03
N VAL A 95 12.23 10.30 3.92
CA VAL A 95 12.03 11.20 5.07
C VAL A 95 10.67 10.95 5.70
N VAL A 96 10.63 10.84 7.02
CA VAL A 96 9.42 10.72 7.82
C VAL A 96 9.41 11.89 8.80
N THR A 97 8.34 12.67 8.80
CA THR A 97 8.12 13.74 9.78
C THR A 97 7.36 13.19 10.98
N LEU A 98 7.93 13.34 12.18
CA LEU A 98 7.27 13.03 13.44
C LEU A 98 6.73 14.33 14.05
N ARG A 99 5.52 14.31 14.59
CA ARG A 99 4.86 15.45 15.23
C ARG A 99 4.45 15.05 16.65
N GLN A 100 4.53 16.00 17.58
CA GLN A 100 4.06 15.88 18.97
C GLN A 100 2.54 15.84 19.06
#